data_AF-A0A962S5C6-F1
#
_entry.id   AF-A0A962S5C6-F1
#
_cell.length_a   1.000
_cell.length_b   1.000
_cell.length_c   1.000
_cell.angle_alpha   90.00
_cell.angle_beta   90.00
_cell.angle_gamma   90.00
#
_symmetry.space_group_name_H-M   'P 1'
#
loop_
_entity.id
_entity.type
_entity.pdbx_description
1 polymer ?
#
loop_
_entity_poly.entity_id
_entity_poly.type
_entity_poly.pdbx_seq_one_letter_code
_entity_poly.pdbx_strand_id
1 'polypeptide(L)' 'LAGGCSSIPGVDKLLEQRMGTPTMIANPFANMSVSSNVKPQSLNNDAPALMIACGLALRSFD' A
#
# COMPACT_ATOMS: atom_id res chain seq x y z
N LEU A 1 5.90 3.69 -3.41
CA LEU A 1 6.66 2.86 -2.45
C LEU A 1 5.77 1.73 -1.97
N ALA A 2 6.28 0.50 -1.95
CA ALA A 2 5.58 -0.69 -1.48
C ALA A 2 6.48 -1.53 -0.55
N GLY A 3 5.92 -2.56 0.09
CA GLY A 3 6.58 -3.32 1.14
C GLY A 3 6.49 -2.65 2.53
N GLY A 4 6.73 -3.41 3.60
CA GLY A 4 6.57 -2.92 4.98
C GLY A 4 7.46 -1.74 5.35
N CYS A 5 8.65 -1.63 4.74
CA CYS A 5 9.55 -0.48 4.95
C CYS A 5 8.98 0.84 4.42
N SER A 6 7.96 0.79 3.56
CA SER A 6 7.27 2.01 3.10
C SER A 6 6.46 2.70 4.20
N SER A 7 6.22 2.03 5.33
CA SER A 7 5.55 2.60 6.51
C SER A 7 6.46 3.46 7.40
N ILE A 8 7.74 3.61 7.04
CA ILE A 8 8.67 4.51 7.73
C ILE A 8 8.17 5.96 7.58
N PRO A 9 7.92 6.70 8.68
CA PRO A 9 7.41 8.06 8.60
C PRO A 9 8.30 8.98 7.76
N GLY A 10 7.73 9.60 6.72
CA GLY A 10 8.40 10.60 5.88
C GLY A 10 9.36 10.03 4.82
N VAL A 11 9.41 8.71 4.63
CA VAL A 11 10.29 8.07 3.63
C VAL A 11 9.92 8.47 2.19
N ASP A 12 8.63 8.66 1.92
CA ASP A 12 8.11 9.19 0.66
C ASP A 12 8.62 10.59 0.35
N LYS A 13 8.51 11.51 1.31
CA LYS A 13 8.97 12.90 1.18
C LYS A 13 10.48 12.98 1.00
N LEU A 14 11.23 12.18 1.77
CA LEU A 14 12.69 12.11 1.67
C LEU A 14 13.11 11.64 0.26
N LEU A 15 12.46 10.60 -0.26
CA LEU A 15 12.76 10.08 -1.59
C LEU A 15 12.34 11.06 -2.68
N GLU A 16 11.18 11.70 -2.57
CA GLU A 16 10.72 12.72 -3.51
C GLU A 16 11.73 13.88 -3.59
N GLN A 17 12.16 14.40 -2.44
CA GLN A 17 13.15 15.49 -2.37
C GLN A 17 14.50 15.09 -2.99
N ARG A 18 14.95 13.85 -2.78
CA ARG A 18 16.27 13.38 -3.22
C ARG A 18 16.29 12.96 -4.69
N MET A 19 15.20 12.41 -5.18
CA MET A 19 15.07 11.87 -6.54
C MET A 19 14.42 12.85 -7.51
N GLY A 20 13.82 13.95 -7.02
CA GLY A 20 13.09 14.91 -7.85
C GLY A 20 11.87 14.31 -8.55
N THR A 21 11.40 13.14 -8.09
CA THR A 21 10.32 12.38 -8.69
C THR A 21 9.16 12.26 -7.71
N PRO A 22 7.92 12.59 -8.12
CA PRO A 22 6.75 12.43 -7.27
C PRO A 22 6.67 11.02 -6.66
N THR A 23 6.56 10.94 -5.34
CA THR A 23 6.61 9.68 -4.60
C THR A 23 5.41 9.55 -3.68
N MET A 24 4.77 8.39 -3.68
CA MET A 24 3.64 8.09 -2.79
C MET A 24 3.74 6.68 -2.20
N ILE A 25 3.09 6.46 -1.05
CA ILE A 25 2.92 5.11 -0.46
C ILE A 25 1.78 4.39 -1.18
N ALA A 26 2.03 3.15 -1.60
CA ALA A 26 1.05 2.33 -2.29
C ALA A 26 -0.03 1.84 -1.32
N ASN A 27 -1.30 1.97 -1.72
CA ASN A 27 -2.43 1.33 -1.06
C ASN A 27 -3.27 0.59 -2.11
N PRO A 28 -3.15 -0.75 -2.23
CA PRO A 28 -3.90 -1.51 -3.22
C PRO A 28 -5.42 -1.56 -2.91
N PHE A 29 -5.85 -1.17 -1.70
CA PHE A 29 -7.24 -1.28 -1.24
C PHE A 29 -8.02 0.03 -1.32
N ALA A 30 -7.40 1.14 -1.77
CA ALA A 30 -7.99 2.48 -1.73
C ALA A 30 -9.36 2.59 -2.45
N ASN A 31 -9.57 1.77 -3.48
CA ASN A 31 -10.82 1.73 -4.26
C ASN A 31 -11.57 0.39 -4.11
N MET A 32 -11.30 -0.37 -3.05
CA MET A 32 -11.94 -1.66 -2.80
C MET A 32 -12.96 -1.56 -1.67
N SER A 33 -14.04 -2.34 -1.77
CA SER A 33 -14.98 -2.50 -0.65
C SER A 33 -14.35 -3.38 0.43
N VAL A 34 -14.41 -2.93 1.69
CA VAL A 34 -13.88 -3.66 2.84
C VAL A 34 -15.04 -4.35 3.56
N SER A 35 -14.96 -5.68 3.72
CA SER A 35 -15.95 -6.47 4.47
C SER A 35 -16.00 -6.06 5.94
N SER A 36 -17.18 -6.15 6.58
CA SER A 36 -17.37 -5.85 8.00
C SER A 36 -16.54 -6.72 8.94
N ASN A 37 -16.07 -7.88 8.48
CA ASN A 37 -15.22 -8.79 9.25
C ASN A 37 -13.75 -8.35 9.26
N VAL A 38 -13.38 -7.32 8.49
CA VAL A 38 -12.00 -6.82 8.38
C VAL A 38 -11.89 -5.49 9.11
N LYS A 39 -10.83 -5.34 9.92
CA LYS A 39 -10.51 -4.07 10.59
C LYS A 39 -9.85 -3.10 9.60
N PRO A 40 -10.52 -2.00 9.18
CA PRO A 40 -10.01 -1.14 8.11
C PRO A 40 -8.67 -0.47 8.46
N GLN A 41 -8.46 -0.17 9.74
CA GLN A 41 -7.25 0.50 10.20
C GLN A 41 -6.03 -0.41 10.14
N SER A 42 -6.17 -1.68 10.55
CA SER A 42 -5.10 -2.68 10.39
C SER A 42 -4.80 -2.91 8.92
N LEU A 43 -5.82 -3.03 8.08
CA LEU A 43 -5.65 -3.21 6.64
C LEU A 43 -4.89 -2.04 5.99
N ASN A 44 -5.22 -0.80 6.34
CA ASN A 44 -4.53 0.39 5.81
C ASN A 44 -3.07 0.49 6.26
N ASN A 45 -2.75 0.08 7.49
CA ASN A 45 -1.38 0.09 7.99
C ASN A 45 -0.48 -0.94 7.26
N ASP A 46 -1.04 -2.10 6.93
CA ASP A 46 -0.34 -3.18 6.25
C ASP A 46 -0.47 -3.11 4.72
N ALA A 47 -1.29 -2.21 4.20
CA ALA A 47 -1.58 -2.03 2.78
C ALA A 47 -0.35 -2.04 1.86
N PRO A 48 0.72 -1.26 2.11
CA PRO A 48 1.89 -1.28 1.24
C PRO A 48 2.61 -2.64 1.25
N ALA A 49 2.57 -3.39 2.36
CA ALA A 49 3.18 -4.71 2.47
C ALA A 49 2.38 -5.79 1.73
N LEU A 50 1.05 -5.61 1.61
CA LEU A 50 0.14 -6.57 1.00
C LEU A 50 0.04 -6.46 -0.53
N MET A 51 0.80 -5.58 -1.18
CA MET A 51 0.70 -5.35 -2.63
C MET A 51 0.88 -6.62 -3.47
N ILE A 52 1.82 -7.50 -3.10
CA ILE A 52 2.04 -8.77 -3.80
C ILE A 52 0.90 -9.75 -3.55
N ALA A 53 0.45 -9.89 -2.29
CA ALA A 53 -0.67 -10.76 -1.95
C ALA A 53 -1.97 -10.32 -2.65
N CYS A 54 -2.20 -9.01 -2.72
CA CYS A 54 -3.31 -8.43 -3.49
C CYS A 54 -3.21 -8.81 -4.97
N GLY A 55 -2.03 -8.66 -5.59
CA GLY A 55 -1.82 -9.04 -6.99
C GLY A 55 -2.04 -10.52 -7.26
N LEU A 56 -1.59 -11.40 -6.36
CA LEU A 56 -1.83 -12.84 -6.46
C LEU A 56 -3.33 -13.17 -6.38
N ALA A 57 -4.07 -12.54 -5.47
CA ALA A 57 -5.51 -12.71 -5.35
C ALA A 57 -6.26 -12.20 -6.59
N LEU A 58 -5.80 -11.09 -7.20
CA LEU A 58 -6.40 -10.52 -8.39
C LEU A 58 -6.31 -11.43 -9.63
N ARG A 59 -5.36 -12.37 -9.66
CA ARG A 59 -5.22 -13.35 -10.74
C ARG A 59 -6.39 -14.33 -10.82
N SER A 60 -7.21 -14.44 -9.77
CA SER A 60 -8.42 -15.27 -9.77
C SER A 60 -9.60 -14.63 -10.49
N PHE A 61 -9.48 -13.39 -10.97
CA PHE A 61 -10.53 -12.67 -11.71
C PHE A 61 -10.19 -12.51 -13.20
N ASP A 62 -9.18 -13.24 -13.68
CA ASP A 62 -8.82 -13.39 -15.11
C ASP A 62 -9.47 -14.67 -15.68
#